data_AF-A0A959H4Y8-F1
#
_entry.id   AF-A0A959H4Y8-F1
#
_cell.length_a   1.000
_cell.length_b   1.000
_cell.length_c   1.000
_cell.angle_alpha   90.00
_cell.angle_beta   90.00
_cell.angle_gamma   90.00
#
_symmetry.space_group_name_H-M   'P 1'
#
loop_
_entity.id
_entity.type
_entity.pdbx_description
1 polymer ?
#
loop_
_entity_poly.entity_id
_entity_poly.type
_entity_poly.pdbx_seq_one_letter_code
_entity_poly.pdbx_strand_id
1 'polypeptide(L)'
;MTDEAQLLQWKQEWRRLVPDSIAKALEAMEEKIPSFSPKYKLLVNLRARLNEANRGRIAGTLSNEQLQLEYNRIRMSLLETIDALSVEDFRQPMGQSPDERKRGYLLHKIPPQMQVGKEEECIIRLAYEQAAIVQDIELSEEVEVKQVTVSKIMQAELIDPNAEPAFAIRTFSDEEQFLQEGEYTEWKFRVEPLREGTFALLLKISVVEVIEGRERTRNLTWEEKVQIVTEAPQLEPAFRESGIAFAYQPEGHSKSIPQPPTGVQPSPQAGTGRGISLDDVKKMYDIQTPWEEAARSPQPAAPVPARRRTLNIRRLSVAATVLIAVGVALFQLQLFTGERNSPTDVTNPGPVDVEKGEPPATTDTLAVPEAPAKAVQAEEALWEQARRIDERRYYEQYLERYPKGKYAEEARRRLEEQ
;
A
#
# COMPACT_ATOMS: atom_id res chain seq x y z
N MET A 1 -13.50 29.15 -14.91
CA MET A 1 -13.44 27.94 -15.76
C MET A 1 -12.30 28.15 -16.72
N THR A 2 -11.40 27.18 -16.85
CA THR A 2 -10.30 27.27 -17.82
C THR A 2 -10.87 27.37 -19.24
N ASP A 3 -10.40 28.34 -20.02
CA ASP A 3 -10.75 28.48 -21.43
C ASP A 3 -9.60 28.03 -22.36
N GLU A 4 -9.86 27.95 -23.66
CA GLU A 4 -8.85 27.49 -24.64
C GLU A 4 -7.63 28.40 -24.71
N ALA A 5 -7.81 29.71 -24.52
CA ALA A 5 -6.72 30.69 -24.57
C ALA A 5 -5.78 30.52 -23.37
N GLN A 6 -6.35 30.35 -22.17
CA GLN A 6 -5.61 30.07 -20.95
C GLN A 6 -4.87 28.73 -21.03
N LEU A 7 -5.53 27.67 -21.53
CA LEU A 7 -4.88 26.38 -21.72
C LEU A 7 -3.72 26.48 -22.71
N LEU A 8 -3.88 27.23 -23.81
CA LEU A 8 -2.82 27.42 -24.79
C LEU A 8 -1.60 28.14 -24.19
N GLN A 9 -1.83 29.17 -23.38
CA GLN A 9 -0.76 29.87 -22.66
C GLN A 9 0.03 28.93 -21.74
N TRP A 10 -0.67 28.14 -20.92
CA TRP A 10 -0.04 27.15 -20.05
C TRP A 10 0.76 26.10 -20.85
N LYS A 11 0.20 25.58 -21.95
CA LYS A 11 0.92 24.64 -22.82
C LYS A 11 2.21 25.24 -23.37
N GLN A 12 2.20 26.52 -23.77
CA GLN A 12 3.42 27.19 -24.26
C GLN A 12 4.46 27.35 -23.15
N GLU A 13 4.02 27.77 -21.95
CA GLU A 13 4.88 27.88 -20.78
C GLU A 13 5.53 26.54 -20.42
N TRP A 14 4.74 25.48 -20.30
CA TRP A 14 5.24 24.16 -19.93
C TRP A 14 6.20 23.59 -20.97
N ARG A 15 5.91 23.75 -22.28
CA ARG A 15 6.85 23.31 -23.34
C ARG A 15 8.20 24.01 -23.24
N ARG A 16 8.24 25.27 -22.78
CA ARG A 16 9.50 25.98 -22.53
C ARG A 16 10.24 25.41 -21.31
N LEU A 17 9.52 24.97 -20.28
CA LEU A 17 10.11 24.40 -19.07
C LEU A 17 10.67 22.98 -19.26
N VAL A 18 10.06 22.15 -20.10
CA VAL A 18 10.48 20.74 -20.30
C VAL A 18 11.97 20.57 -20.64
N PRO A 19 12.56 21.31 -21.61
CA PRO A 19 14.00 21.19 -21.89
C PRO A 19 14.87 21.69 -20.73
N ASP A 20 14.46 22.76 -20.05
CA ASP A 20 15.20 23.41 -18.96
C ASP A 20 15.23 22.54 -17.69
N SER A 21 14.06 22.05 -17.26
CA SER A 21 13.90 21.26 -16.05
C SER A 21 12.62 20.45 -16.06
N ILE A 22 12.77 19.12 -16.10
CA ILE A 22 11.66 18.16 -15.97
C ILE A 22 10.90 18.39 -14.66
N ALA A 23 11.62 18.62 -13.56
CA ALA A 23 11.02 18.84 -12.24
C ALA A 23 10.14 20.09 -12.20
N LYS A 24 10.63 21.22 -12.71
CA LYS A 24 9.84 22.47 -12.77
C LYS A 24 8.65 22.36 -13.71
N ALA A 25 8.80 21.65 -14.83
CA ALA A 25 7.69 21.40 -15.75
C ALA A 25 6.60 20.56 -15.08
N LEU A 26 6.97 19.49 -14.37
CA LEU A 26 6.04 18.66 -13.60
C LEU A 26 5.31 19.48 -12.52
N GLU A 27 6.05 20.24 -11.72
CA GLU A 27 5.49 21.09 -10.66
C GLU A 27 4.49 22.11 -11.22
N ALA A 28 4.86 22.83 -12.28
CA ALA A 28 3.99 23.81 -12.92
C ALA A 28 2.73 23.19 -13.54
N MET A 29 2.81 21.95 -14.03
CA MET A 29 1.67 21.22 -14.58
C MET A 29 0.73 20.71 -13.47
N GLU A 30 1.28 20.11 -12.42
CA GLU A 30 0.53 19.60 -11.27
C GLU A 30 -0.18 20.71 -10.49
N GLU A 31 0.37 21.93 -10.46
CA GLU A 31 -0.28 23.07 -9.82
C GLU A 31 -1.59 23.48 -10.51
N LYS A 32 -1.66 23.35 -11.85
CA LYS A 32 -2.81 23.83 -12.64
C LYS A 32 -3.78 22.72 -13.02
N ILE A 33 -3.31 21.49 -13.19
CA ILE A 33 -4.13 20.36 -13.61
C ILE A 33 -4.85 19.79 -12.38
N PRO A 34 -6.19 19.74 -12.36
CA PRO A 34 -6.92 19.22 -11.22
C PRO A 34 -6.64 17.74 -10.95
N SER A 35 -6.66 17.34 -9.68
CA SER A 35 -6.36 15.97 -9.24
C SER A 35 -7.32 14.90 -9.81
N PHE A 36 -8.57 15.27 -10.13
CA PHE A 36 -9.53 14.39 -10.77
C PHE A 36 -9.22 14.11 -12.25
N SER A 37 -8.37 14.92 -12.89
CA SER A 37 -8.01 14.71 -14.29
C SER A 37 -7.21 13.41 -14.45
N PRO A 38 -7.53 12.55 -15.44
CA PRO A 38 -6.68 11.42 -15.78
C PRO A 38 -5.24 11.82 -16.09
N LYS A 39 -5.02 13.04 -16.62
CA LYS A 39 -3.69 13.58 -16.92
C LYS A 39 -2.88 13.86 -15.66
N TYR A 40 -3.51 14.22 -14.53
CA TYR A 40 -2.83 14.42 -13.25
C TYR A 40 -2.15 13.13 -12.77
N LYS A 41 -2.83 11.97 -12.88
CA LYS A 41 -2.27 10.67 -12.51
C LYS A 41 -1.02 10.32 -13.33
N LEU A 42 -0.99 10.69 -14.62
CA LEU A 42 0.21 10.53 -15.46
C LEU A 42 1.39 11.38 -14.96
N LEU A 43 1.15 12.60 -14.49
CA LEU A 43 2.21 13.47 -13.95
C LEU A 43 2.83 12.89 -12.68
N VAL A 44 2.01 12.35 -11.79
CA VAL A 44 2.49 11.66 -10.58
C VAL A 44 3.42 10.50 -10.95
N ASN A 45 3.05 9.69 -11.95
CA ASN A 45 3.90 8.59 -12.43
C ASN A 45 5.22 9.10 -13.02
N LEU A 46 5.18 10.15 -13.85
CA LEU A 46 6.38 10.74 -14.43
C LEU A 46 7.31 11.33 -13.37
N ARG A 47 6.76 11.93 -12.31
CA ARG A 47 7.52 12.40 -11.14
C ARG A 47 8.16 11.26 -10.37
N ALA A 48 7.45 10.15 -10.16
CA ALA A 48 8.02 8.96 -9.55
C ALA A 48 9.19 8.39 -10.37
N ARG A 49 9.04 8.32 -11.69
CA ARG A 49 10.12 7.89 -12.61
C ARG A 49 11.33 8.80 -12.57
N LEU A 50 11.13 10.12 -12.53
CA LEU A 50 12.21 11.10 -12.37
C LEU A 50 12.98 10.86 -11.07
N ASN A 51 12.27 10.71 -9.95
CA ASN A 51 12.87 10.47 -8.64
C ASN A 51 13.63 9.15 -8.60
N GLU A 52 13.09 8.09 -9.20
CA GLU A 52 13.76 6.79 -9.27
C GLU A 52 15.05 6.86 -10.08
N ALA A 53 15.02 7.50 -11.25
CA ALA A 53 16.23 7.67 -12.06
C ALA A 53 17.32 8.48 -11.32
N ASN A 54 16.90 9.51 -10.57
CA ASN A 54 17.80 10.29 -9.70
C ASN A 54 18.42 9.45 -8.59
N ARG A 55 17.60 8.64 -7.90
CA ARG A 55 18.08 7.73 -6.85
C ARG A 55 19.03 6.68 -7.40
N GLY A 56 18.71 6.07 -8.54
CA GLY A 56 19.57 5.10 -9.20
C GLY A 56 20.93 5.67 -9.59
N ARG A 57 20.95 6.94 -10.04
CA ARG A 57 22.22 7.65 -10.28
C ARG A 57 23.04 7.82 -9.00
N ILE A 58 22.42 8.26 -7.91
CA ILE A 58 23.09 8.49 -6.62
C ILE A 58 23.60 7.17 -6.03
N ALA A 59 22.82 6.10 -6.16
CA ALA A 59 23.18 4.75 -5.70
C ALA A 59 24.26 4.07 -6.57
N GLY A 60 24.63 4.67 -7.71
CA GLY A 60 25.60 4.10 -8.64
C GLY A 60 25.07 2.92 -9.47
N THR A 61 23.77 2.64 -9.39
CA THR A 61 23.11 1.57 -10.17
C THR A 61 22.75 2.01 -11.59
N LEU A 62 22.76 3.33 -11.85
CA LEU A 62 22.46 3.91 -13.16
C LEU A 62 23.63 4.75 -13.69
N SER A 63 24.10 4.45 -14.91
CA SER A 63 25.17 5.18 -15.57
C SER A 63 24.75 6.60 -15.97
N ASN A 64 25.71 7.44 -16.35
CA ASN A 64 25.39 8.80 -16.79
C ASN A 64 24.53 8.80 -18.06
N GLU A 65 24.89 7.96 -19.02
CA GLU A 65 24.19 7.77 -20.29
C GLU A 65 22.76 7.23 -20.08
N GLN A 66 22.61 6.23 -19.22
CA GLN A 66 21.29 5.66 -18.89
C GLN A 66 20.34 6.69 -18.27
N LEU A 67 20.83 7.55 -17.36
CA LEU A 67 19.99 8.63 -16.82
C LEU A 67 19.54 9.60 -17.91
N GLN A 68 20.43 9.95 -18.84
CA GLN A 68 20.07 10.87 -19.93
C GLN A 68 19.01 10.26 -20.85
N LEU A 69 19.10 8.95 -21.12
CA LEU A 69 18.05 8.22 -21.84
C LEU A 69 16.71 8.27 -21.08
N GLU A 70 16.71 8.03 -19.77
CA GLU A 70 15.49 8.13 -18.96
C GLU A 70 14.92 9.55 -18.93
N TYR A 71 15.76 10.57 -18.77
CA TYR A 71 15.33 11.96 -18.84
C TYR A 71 14.71 12.30 -20.19
N ASN A 72 15.29 11.83 -21.30
CA ASN A 72 14.75 12.06 -22.63
C ASN A 72 13.40 11.36 -22.81
N ARG A 73 13.26 10.13 -22.31
CA ARG A 73 11.98 9.42 -22.30
C ARG A 73 10.92 10.18 -21.49
N ILE A 74 11.26 10.67 -20.30
CA ILE A 74 10.35 11.45 -19.46
C ILE A 74 9.95 12.76 -20.15
N ARG A 75 10.91 13.47 -20.76
CA ARG A 75 10.62 14.70 -21.54
C ARG A 75 9.66 14.43 -22.70
N MET A 76 9.86 13.35 -23.45
CA MET A 76 8.94 12.97 -24.54
C MET A 76 7.53 12.70 -24.01
N SER A 77 7.40 11.91 -22.93
CA SER A 77 6.10 11.64 -22.31
C SER A 77 5.43 12.90 -21.76
N LEU A 78 6.20 13.86 -21.22
CA LEU A 78 5.68 15.16 -20.79
C LEU A 78 5.15 15.97 -21.97
N LEU A 79 5.89 16.06 -23.07
CA LEU A 79 5.46 16.78 -24.27
C LEU A 79 4.18 16.17 -24.86
N GLU A 80 4.11 14.85 -24.96
CA GLU A 80 2.91 14.13 -25.40
C GLU A 80 1.70 14.41 -24.47
N THR A 81 1.95 14.46 -23.16
CA THR A 81 0.92 14.80 -22.17
C THR A 81 0.43 16.23 -22.35
N ILE A 82 1.35 17.19 -22.55
CA ILE A 82 1.02 18.60 -22.81
C ILE A 82 0.21 18.73 -24.10
N ASP A 83 0.60 18.03 -25.16
CA ASP A 83 -0.07 18.08 -26.45
C ASP A 83 -1.50 17.52 -26.34
N ALA A 84 -1.67 16.41 -25.62
CA ALA A 84 -2.94 15.73 -25.45
C ALA A 84 -3.92 16.39 -24.45
N LEU A 85 -3.52 17.46 -23.74
CA LEU A 85 -4.42 18.18 -22.81
C LEU A 85 -5.54 18.92 -23.54
N SER A 86 -6.72 18.92 -22.97
CA SER A 86 -7.92 19.60 -23.48
C SER A 86 -8.58 20.42 -22.38
N VAL A 87 -9.51 21.31 -22.75
CA VAL A 87 -10.28 22.10 -21.76
C VAL A 87 -11.13 21.20 -20.85
N GLU A 88 -11.58 20.05 -21.36
CA GLU A 88 -12.35 19.06 -20.59
C GLU A 88 -11.57 18.51 -19.39
N ASP A 89 -10.23 18.43 -19.48
CA ASP A 89 -9.39 17.98 -18.38
C ASP A 89 -9.42 18.94 -17.16
N PHE A 90 -9.97 20.14 -17.32
CA PHE A 90 -10.10 21.17 -16.28
C PHE A 90 -11.55 21.45 -15.91
N ARG A 91 -12.51 20.87 -16.63
CA ARG A 91 -13.93 21.01 -16.30
C ARG A 91 -14.25 20.02 -15.20
N GLN A 92 -14.69 20.55 -14.06
CA GLN A 92 -15.36 19.71 -13.07
C GLN A 92 -16.54 19.04 -13.78
N PRO A 93 -16.67 17.72 -13.70
CA PRO A 93 -17.80 17.03 -14.31
C PRO A 93 -19.09 17.56 -13.68
N MET A 94 -19.86 18.36 -14.42
CA MET A 94 -21.19 18.81 -13.98
C MET A 94 -22.07 17.57 -13.85
N GLY A 95 -22.50 17.26 -12.63
CA GLY A 95 -23.46 16.19 -12.38
C GLY A 95 -22.89 14.78 -12.43
N GLN A 96 -21.62 14.57 -12.09
CA GLN A 96 -21.19 13.25 -11.62
C GLN A 96 -21.38 13.18 -10.11
N SER A 97 -22.41 12.42 -9.74
CA SER A 97 -22.65 11.71 -8.48
C SER A 97 -21.35 11.29 -7.76
N PRO A 98 -21.36 11.04 -6.44
CA PRO A 98 -20.28 10.36 -5.68
C PRO A 98 -20.04 8.92 -6.20
N ASP A 99 -19.58 8.79 -7.44
CA ASP A 99 -19.36 7.55 -8.16
C ASP A 99 -18.08 7.65 -9.01
N GLU A 100 -17.02 8.30 -8.47
CA GLU A 100 -15.70 7.68 -8.63
C GLU A 100 -15.75 6.41 -7.77
N ARG A 101 -16.36 5.35 -8.32
CA ARG A 101 -16.12 3.98 -7.86
C ARG A 101 -14.62 3.81 -7.90
N LYS A 102 -13.97 3.98 -6.76
CA LYS A 102 -12.54 3.78 -6.69
C LYS A 102 -12.35 2.33 -7.08
N ARG A 103 -11.65 2.11 -8.19
CA ARG A 103 -11.23 0.77 -8.58
C ARG A 103 -10.18 0.36 -7.57
N GLY A 104 -10.41 -0.76 -6.92
CA GLY A 104 -9.48 -1.36 -5.98
C GLY A 104 -9.10 -2.75 -6.44
N TYR A 105 -8.24 -3.36 -5.66
CA TYR A 105 -7.75 -4.69 -5.85
C TYR A 105 -8.16 -5.51 -4.63
N LEU A 106 -8.60 -6.73 -4.89
CA LEU A 106 -8.92 -7.76 -3.92
C LEU A 106 -7.87 -8.85 -4.10
N LEU A 107 -7.22 -9.23 -3.02
CA LEU A 107 -6.36 -10.41 -2.95
C LEU A 107 -7.02 -11.35 -1.96
N HIS A 108 -7.17 -12.61 -2.34
CA HIS A 108 -7.57 -13.63 -1.39
C HIS A 108 -6.60 -14.81 -1.44
N LYS A 109 -6.39 -15.40 -0.26
CA LYS A 109 -5.62 -16.63 -0.06
C LYS A 109 -6.57 -17.65 0.55
N ILE A 110 -7.19 -18.43 -0.33
CA ILE A 110 -8.07 -19.55 0.03
C ILE A 110 -7.46 -20.80 -0.61
N PRO A 111 -6.91 -21.73 0.18
CA PRO A 111 -6.31 -22.95 -0.36
C PRO A 111 -7.32 -23.76 -1.20
N PRO A 112 -6.95 -24.21 -2.42
CA PRO A 112 -7.83 -25.03 -3.26
C PRO A 112 -8.03 -26.43 -2.68
N GLN A 113 -7.18 -26.85 -1.75
CA GLN A 113 -7.28 -28.12 -1.04
C GLN A 113 -7.04 -27.91 0.46
N MET A 114 -7.86 -28.53 1.30
CA MET A 114 -7.76 -28.48 2.76
C MET A 114 -7.87 -29.88 3.37
N GLN A 115 -7.48 -30.03 4.65
CA GLN A 115 -7.55 -31.30 5.36
C GLN A 115 -8.65 -31.31 6.43
N VAL A 116 -9.45 -32.37 6.49
CA VAL A 116 -10.51 -32.54 7.52
C VAL A 116 -9.92 -32.35 8.92
N GLY A 117 -10.56 -31.49 9.72
CA GLY A 117 -10.21 -31.19 11.12
C GLY A 117 -8.94 -30.36 11.30
N LYS A 118 -8.27 -29.96 10.20
CA LYS A 118 -7.10 -29.08 10.26
C LYS A 118 -7.52 -27.65 9.93
N GLU A 119 -7.41 -26.77 10.92
CA GLU A 119 -7.70 -25.35 10.75
C GLU A 119 -6.68 -24.69 9.81
N GLU A 120 -7.19 -23.97 8.82
CA GLU A 120 -6.42 -23.20 7.85
C GLU A 120 -6.70 -21.69 7.99
N GLU A 121 -5.67 -20.87 7.77
CA GLU A 121 -5.80 -19.41 7.78
C GLU A 121 -6.10 -18.90 6.37
N CYS A 122 -7.32 -18.41 6.16
CA CYS A 122 -7.73 -17.72 4.94
C CYS A 122 -7.60 -16.21 5.11
N ILE A 123 -6.95 -15.55 4.15
CA ILE A 123 -6.65 -14.12 4.22
C ILE A 123 -7.34 -13.41 3.06
N ILE A 124 -8.00 -12.29 3.35
CA ILE A 124 -8.60 -11.41 2.36
C ILE A 124 -8.00 -10.02 2.55
N ARG A 125 -7.49 -9.43 1.48
CA ARG A 125 -6.95 -8.07 1.47
C ARG A 125 -7.66 -7.23 0.42
N LEU A 126 -7.90 -5.96 0.75
CA LEU A 126 -8.40 -4.95 -0.18
C LEU A 126 -7.51 -3.71 -0.12
N ALA A 127 -7.23 -3.12 -1.27
CA ALA A 127 -6.48 -1.87 -1.37
C ALA A 127 -6.93 -1.06 -2.59
N TYR A 128 -6.68 0.24 -2.59
CA TYR A 128 -6.87 1.07 -3.79
C TYR A 128 -5.81 0.77 -4.84
N GLU A 129 -4.55 0.61 -4.43
CA GLU A 129 -3.43 0.32 -5.31
C GLU A 129 -3.00 -1.15 -5.29
N GLN A 130 -2.73 -1.72 -6.46
CA GLN A 130 -2.20 -3.08 -6.57
C GLN A 130 -0.85 -3.25 -5.87
N ALA A 131 -0.03 -2.20 -5.80
CA ALA A 131 1.27 -2.26 -5.13
C ALA A 131 1.15 -2.42 -3.60
N ALA A 132 0.08 -1.90 -2.99
CA ALA A 132 -0.16 -2.02 -1.55
C ALA A 132 -0.61 -3.44 -1.16
N ILE A 133 -1.42 -4.08 -2.01
CA ILE A 133 -2.05 -5.38 -1.67
C ILE A 133 -1.06 -6.54 -1.52
N VAL A 134 0.06 -6.46 -2.25
CA VAL A 134 1.12 -7.48 -2.27
C VAL A 134 2.25 -7.21 -1.28
N GLN A 135 2.14 -6.18 -0.43
CA GLN A 135 3.14 -5.93 0.61
C GLN A 135 3.14 -7.05 1.64
N ASP A 136 4.32 -7.49 2.07
CA ASP A 136 4.50 -8.47 3.16
C ASP A 136 3.78 -9.82 2.96
N ILE A 137 3.56 -10.25 1.70
CA ILE A 137 3.01 -11.57 1.37
C ILE A 137 3.86 -12.29 0.32
N GLU A 138 4.13 -13.58 0.55
CA GLU A 138 4.73 -14.44 -0.46
C GLU A 138 3.66 -14.86 -1.47
N LEU A 139 3.86 -14.51 -2.74
CA LEU A 139 2.96 -14.90 -3.82
C LEU A 139 3.17 -16.38 -4.15
N SER A 140 2.18 -17.22 -3.80
CA SER A 140 2.08 -18.62 -4.21
C SER A 140 0.99 -18.80 -5.29
N GLU A 141 0.87 -20.00 -5.86
CA GLU A 141 -0.19 -20.32 -6.84
C GLU A 141 -1.61 -20.18 -6.27
N GLU A 142 -1.76 -20.15 -4.95
CA GLU A 142 -3.03 -20.02 -4.22
C GLU A 142 -3.51 -18.56 -4.06
N VAL A 143 -2.66 -17.61 -4.44
CA VAL A 143 -2.94 -16.17 -4.27
C VAL A 143 -3.54 -15.60 -5.55
N GLU A 144 -4.82 -15.24 -5.50
CA GLU A 144 -5.52 -14.65 -6.63
C GLU A 144 -5.78 -13.16 -6.40
N VAL A 145 -5.42 -12.33 -7.39
CA VAL A 145 -5.68 -10.88 -7.38
C VAL A 145 -6.76 -10.53 -8.39
N LYS A 146 -7.88 -9.99 -7.89
CA LYS A 146 -9.05 -9.56 -8.67
C LYS A 146 -9.17 -8.04 -8.61
N GLN A 147 -9.60 -7.41 -9.70
CA GLN A 147 -9.95 -5.99 -9.69
C GLN A 147 -11.43 -5.84 -9.29
N VAL A 148 -11.72 -5.00 -8.31
CA VAL A 148 -13.07 -4.84 -7.76
C VAL A 148 -13.45 -3.37 -7.59
N THR A 149 -14.74 -3.11 -7.43
CA THR A 149 -15.21 -1.79 -6.98
C THR A 149 -15.04 -1.70 -5.47
N VAL A 150 -14.44 -0.62 -4.98
CA VAL A 150 -14.28 -0.38 -3.55
C VAL A 150 -14.85 0.98 -3.16
N SER A 151 -15.13 1.14 -1.87
CA SER A 151 -15.49 2.41 -1.25
C SER A 151 -14.58 2.68 -0.03
N LYS A 152 -14.86 3.76 0.70
CA LYS A 152 -14.16 4.05 1.97
C LYS A 152 -14.43 2.99 3.03
N ILE A 153 -15.58 2.32 3.00
CA ILE A 153 -15.97 1.29 3.98
C ILE A 153 -16.28 0.00 3.23
N MET A 154 -15.65 -1.08 3.68
CA MET A 154 -15.80 -2.40 3.09
C MET A 154 -16.10 -3.41 4.18
N GLN A 155 -16.85 -4.44 3.83
CA GLN A 155 -17.05 -5.60 4.68
C GLN A 155 -16.59 -6.86 3.95
N ALA A 156 -15.97 -7.79 4.67
CA ALA A 156 -15.62 -9.10 4.13
C ALA A 156 -16.19 -10.22 4.98
N GLU A 157 -16.75 -11.24 4.33
CA GLU A 157 -17.33 -12.43 4.94
C GLU A 157 -16.92 -13.68 4.15
N LEU A 158 -16.64 -14.77 4.87
CA LEU A 158 -16.58 -16.12 4.30
C LEU A 158 -17.81 -16.90 4.76
N ILE A 159 -18.51 -17.49 3.80
CA ILE A 159 -19.80 -18.15 4.02
C ILE A 159 -19.72 -19.58 3.51
N ASP A 160 -20.18 -20.53 4.32
CA ASP A 160 -20.45 -21.92 3.91
C ASP A 160 -21.88 -22.01 3.33
N PRO A 161 -22.07 -22.12 2.00
CA PRO A 161 -23.38 -22.23 1.38
C PRO A 161 -23.94 -23.66 1.36
N ASN A 162 -23.19 -24.66 1.86
CA ASN A 162 -23.53 -26.06 1.66
C ASN A 162 -24.71 -26.48 2.55
N ALA A 163 -25.55 -27.39 2.04
CA ALA A 163 -26.77 -27.84 2.74
C ALA A 163 -26.47 -28.49 4.10
N GLU A 164 -25.34 -29.19 4.18
CA GLU A 164 -24.78 -29.72 5.41
C GLU A 164 -23.41 -29.05 5.63
N PRO A 165 -23.13 -28.55 6.84
CA PRO A 165 -21.89 -27.82 7.13
C PRO A 165 -20.65 -28.58 6.67
N ALA A 166 -19.88 -27.95 5.79
CA ALA A 166 -18.60 -28.43 5.31
C ALA A 166 -17.44 -27.66 5.96
N PHE A 167 -17.69 -26.45 6.46
CA PHE A 167 -16.68 -25.58 7.07
C PHE A 167 -17.18 -24.98 8.38
N ALA A 168 -16.33 -24.96 9.40
CA ALA A 168 -16.50 -24.10 10.57
C ALA A 168 -15.60 -22.85 10.40
N ILE A 169 -16.23 -21.68 10.31
CA ILE A 169 -15.56 -20.42 9.99
C ILE A 169 -15.58 -19.50 11.22
N ARG A 170 -14.42 -18.93 11.57
CA ARG A 170 -14.28 -17.97 12.67
C ARG A 170 -13.44 -16.78 12.23
N THR A 171 -13.77 -15.58 12.71
CA THR A 171 -12.98 -14.37 12.49
C THR A 171 -12.66 -13.70 13.83
N PHE A 172 -11.51 -13.04 13.89
CA PHE A 172 -11.12 -12.15 15.00
C PHE A 172 -11.02 -10.68 14.56
N SER A 173 -11.22 -10.41 13.27
CA SER A 173 -11.20 -9.07 12.69
C SER A 173 -12.62 -8.51 12.67
N ASP A 174 -12.76 -7.19 12.84
CA ASP A 174 -14.02 -6.51 12.55
C ASP A 174 -14.39 -6.79 11.09
N GLU A 175 -15.63 -7.21 10.85
CA GLU A 175 -16.10 -7.53 9.50
C GLU A 175 -16.13 -6.28 8.63
N GLU A 176 -16.54 -5.14 9.19
CA GLU A 176 -16.56 -3.84 8.54
C GLU A 176 -15.29 -3.05 8.89
N GLN A 177 -14.55 -2.62 7.87
CA GLN A 177 -13.33 -1.83 8.02
C GLN A 177 -13.22 -0.75 6.94
N PHE A 178 -12.45 0.30 7.22
CA PHE A 178 -12.19 1.35 6.24
C PHE A 178 -11.00 1.03 5.34
N LEU A 179 -11.00 1.54 4.11
CA LEU A 179 -9.85 1.53 3.22
C LEU A 179 -9.13 2.88 3.26
N GLN A 180 -7.80 2.82 3.28
CA GLN A 180 -6.90 3.98 3.26
C GLN A 180 -6.01 3.97 2.01
N GLU A 181 -5.68 5.14 1.48
CA GLU A 181 -4.81 5.28 0.31
C GLU A 181 -3.36 4.91 0.65
N GLY A 182 -2.73 4.11 -0.20
CA GLY A 182 -1.36 3.62 0.01
C GLY A 182 -1.22 2.45 1.00
N GLU A 183 -2.31 2.00 1.62
CA GLU A 183 -2.34 0.88 2.57
C GLU A 183 -3.34 -0.19 2.12
N TYR A 184 -3.19 -1.39 2.68
CA TYR A 184 -4.16 -2.48 2.52
C TYR A 184 -4.94 -2.69 3.81
N THR A 185 -6.19 -3.11 3.67
CA THR A 185 -7.02 -3.59 4.77
C THR A 185 -7.09 -5.11 4.70
N GLU A 186 -6.97 -5.78 5.84
CA GLU A 186 -6.85 -7.23 5.94
C GLU A 186 -7.91 -7.83 6.86
N TRP A 187 -8.52 -8.93 6.41
CA TRP A 187 -9.36 -9.81 7.22
C TRP A 187 -8.75 -11.20 7.27
N LYS A 188 -8.68 -11.77 8.47
CA LYS A 188 -8.20 -13.13 8.70
C LYS A 188 -9.32 -14.02 9.21
N PHE A 189 -9.55 -15.11 8.49
CA PHE A 189 -10.53 -16.12 8.83
C PHE A 189 -9.82 -17.43 9.15
N ARG A 190 -10.28 -18.09 10.20
CA ARG A 190 -9.90 -19.45 10.52
C ARG A 190 -10.99 -20.37 10.01
N VAL A 191 -10.61 -21.28 9.10
CA VAL A 191 -11.54 -22.19 8.42
C VAL A 191 -11.13 -23.61 8.78
N GLU A 192 -12.00 -24.32 9.50
CA GLU A 192 -11.84 -25.73 9.82
C GLU A 192 -12.74 -26.58 8.90
N PRO A 193 -12.17 -27.41 8.01
CA PRO A 193 -12.94 -28.31 7.15
C PRO A 193 -13.52 -29.48 7.95
N LEU A 194 -14.81 -29.73 7.82
CA LEU A 194 -15.53 -30.69 8.67
C LEU A 194 -15.74 -32.05 8.00
N ARG A 195 -15.77 -32.10 6.65
CA ARG A 195 -16.16 -33.29 5.89
C ARG A 195 -15.36 -33.42 4.61
N GLU A 196 -15.04 -34.65 4.22
CA GLU A 196 -14.36 -34.92 2.95
C GLU A 196 -15.27 -34.71 1.73
N GLY A 197 -14.69 -34.27 0.62
CA GLY A 197 -15.41 -33.98 -0.62
C GLY A 197 -15.03 -32.62 -1.21
N THR A 198 -15.66 -32.25 -2.32
CA THR A 198 -15.50 -30.93 -2.94
C THR A 198 -16.67 -30.04 -2.52
N PHE A 199 -16.38 -28.93 -1.85
CA PHE A 199 -17.41 -28.02 -1.34
C PHE A 199 -17.16 -26.59 -1.78
N ALA A 200 -18.25 -25.84 -1.94
CA ALA A 200 -18.18 -24.42 -2.24
C ALA A 200 -17.91 -23.62 -0.96
N LEU A 201 -17.05 -22.61 -1.05
CA LEU A 201 -16.85 -21.60 -0.03
C LEU A 201 -17.07 -20.23 -0.68
N LEU A 202 -18.00 -19.43 -0.15
CA LEU A 202 -18.33 -18.13 -0.73
C LEU A 202 -17.52 -17.03 -0.08
N LEU A 203 -16.81 -16.26 -0.89
CA LEU A 203 -16.22 -14.99 -0.53
C LEU A 203 -17.23 -13.88 -0.86
N LYS A 204 -17.73 -13.20 0.17
CA LYS A 204 -18.63 -12.06 0.02
C LYS A 204 -17.92 -10.78 0.47
N ILE A 205 -17.81 -9.83 -0.44
CA ILE A 205 -17.33 -8.47 -0.16
C ILE A 205 -18.51 -7.50 -0.30
N SER A 206 -18.78 -6.72 0.74
CA SER A 206 -19.82 -5.70 0.73
C SER A 206 -19.20 -4.32 0.61
N VAL A 207 -19.61 -3.57 -0.40
CA VAL A 207 -19.26 -2.16 -0.60
C VAL A 207 -20.30 -1.32 0.14
N VAL A 208 -19.87 -0.57 1.16
CA VAL A 208 -20.76 0.23 2.01
C VAL A 208 -20.62 1.71 1.66
N GLU A 209 -21.68 2.30 1.12
CA GLU A 209 -21.73 3.72 0.73
C GLU A 209 -22.81 4.47 1.50
N VAL A 210 -22.52 5.71 1.88
CA VAL A 210 -23.52 6.61 2.47
C VAL A 210 -24.05 7.52 1.38
N ILE A 211 -25.27 7.26 0.91
CA ILE A 211 -25.95 8.05 -0.12
C ILE A 211 -27.09 8.82 0.55
N GLU A 212 -27.05 10.15 0.48
CA GLU A 212 -28.05 11.05 1.11
C GLU A 212 -28.22 10.80 2.63
N GLY A 213 -27.14 10.44 3.32
CA GLY A 213 -27.16 10.16 4.75
C GLY A 213 -27.73 8.79 5.13
N ARG A 214 -28.04 7.93 4.14
CA ARG A 214 -28.46 6.54 4.36
C ARG A 214 -27.39 5.58 3.86
N GLU A 215 -27.13 4.55 4.64
CA GLU A 215 -26.21 3.48 4.25
C GLU A 215 -26.84 2.61 3.14
N ARG A 216 -26.02 2.32 2.14
CA ARG A 216 -26.33 1.48 0.98
C ARG A 216 -25.23 0.46 0.84
N THR A 217 -25.62 -0.80 0.78
CA THR A 217 -24.68 -1.91 0.69
C THR A 217 -24.84 -2.59 -0.66
N ARG A 218 -23.73 -2.82 -1.35
CA ARG A 218 -23.68 -3.62 -2.58
C ARG A 218 -22.76 -4.82 -2.37
N ASN A 219 -23.28 -6.01 -2.63
CA ASN A 219 -22.53 -7.25 -2.43
C ASN A 219 -21.86 -7.71 -3.73
N LEU A 220 -20.62 -8.13 -3.62
CA LEU A 220 -19.84 -8.86 -4.60
C LEU A 220 -19.59 -10.25 -4.02
N THR A 221 -19.88 -11.32 -4.76
CA THR A 221 -19.76 -12.68 -4.24
C THR A 221 -19.06 -13.56 -5.25
N TRP A 222 -18.09 -14.34 -4.78
CA TRP A 222 -17.34 -15.33 -5.54
C TRP A 222 -17.48 -16.70 -4.88
N GLU A 223 -17.55 -17.73 -5.70
CA GLU A 223 -17.59 -19.13 -5.28
C GLU A 223 -16.23 -19.77 -5.53
N GLU A 224 -15.57 -20.20 -4.47
CA GLU A 224 -14.33 -20.97 -4.53
C GLU A 224 -14.64 -22.45 -4.24
N LYS A 225 -14.07 -23.36 -5.04
CA LYS A 225 -14.26 -24.81 -4.86
C LYS A 225 -13.07 -25.37 -4.11
N VAL A 226 -13.30 -25.80 -2.88
CA VAL A 226 -12.26 -26.35 -2.01
C VAL A 226 -12.39 -27.87 -1.95
N GLN A 227 -11.31 -28.56 -2.27
CA GLN A 227 -11.20 -30.00 -2.12
C GLN A 227 -10.79 -30.34 -0.69
N ILE A 228 -11.68 -30.97 0.07
CA ILE A 228 -11.36 -31.44 1.43
C ILE A 228 -10.95 -32.91 1.37
N VAL A 229 -9.77 -33.21 1.90
CA VAL A 229 -9.18 -34.56 1.97
C VAL A 229 -8.90 -34.98 3.41
N THR A 230 -8.85 -36.27 3.69
CA THR A 230 -8.52 -36.80 5.03
C THR A 230 -7.01 -36.84 5.30
N GLU A 231 -6.19 -36.90 4.25
CA GLU A 231 -4.74 -36.99 4.30
C GLU A 231 -4.09 -35.69 3.82
N ALA A 232 -3.06 -35.21 4.51
CA ALA A 232 -2.38 -33.96 4.13
C ALA A 232 -1.87 -34.06 2.68
N PRO A 233 -1.98 -33.00 1.87
CA PRO A 233 -1.36 -32.99 0.55
C PRO A 233 0.14 -33.28 0.72
N GLN A 234 0.60 -34.40 0.16
CA GLN A 234 2.04 -34.59 0.00
C GLN A 234 2.50 -33.52 -0.97
N LEU A 235 3.35 -32.61 -0.51
CA LEU A 235 4.12 -31.70 -1.36
C LEU A 235 4.97 -32.61 -2.27
N GLU A 236 4.42 -33.03 -3.41
CA GLU A 236 5.26 -33.59 -4.45
C GLU A 236 6.23 -32.46 -4.84
N PRO A 237 7.55 -32.66 -4.71
CA PRO A 237 8.48 -31.71 -5.28
C PRO A 237 8.19 -31.71 -6.78
N ALA A 238 7.58 -30.64 -7.28
CA ALA A 238 7.46 -30.35 -8.69
C ALA A 238 8.85 -29.98 -9.24
N PHE A 239 9.79 -30.91 -9.14
CA PHE A 239 11.01 -30.89 -9.91
C PHE A 239 10.83 -31.88 -11.04
N ARG A 240 10.15 -31.44 -12.09
CA ARG A 240 10.47 -31.97 -13.41
C ARG A 240 11.83 -31.39 -13.75
N GLU A 241 12.89 -32.16 -13.52
CA GLU A 241 14.16 -31.95 -14.23
C GLU A 241 13.80 -31.75 -15.71
N SER A 242 13.91 -30.52 -16.21
CA SER A 242 14.14 -30.33 -17.64
C SER A 242 15.33 -31.22 -17.96
N GLY A 243 15.15 -32.25 -18.77
CA GLY A 243 16.13 -33.30 -19.09
C GLY A 243 17.37 -32.81 -19.83
N ILE A 244 17.93 -31.67 -19.45
CA ILE A 244 19.24 -31.19 -19.81
C ILE A 244 20.18 -31.65 -18.70
N ALA A 245 20.67 -32.87 -18.84
CA ALA A 245 21.87 -33.28 -18.14
C ALA A 245 23.02 -32.38 -18.63
N PHE A 246 23.39 -31.37 -17.84
CA PHE A 246 24.69 -30.72 -18.01
C PHE A 246 25.76 -31.74 -17.64
N ALA A 247 26.26 -32.45 -18.64
CA ALA A 247 27.48 -33.24 -18.50
C ALA A 247 28.64 -32.27 -18.27
N TYR A 248 28.89 -31.94 -17.00
CA TYR A 248 30.15 -31.34 -16.58
C TYR A 248 31.22 -32.42 -16.71
N GLN A 249 31.92 -32.45 -17.84
CA GLN A 249 33.17 -33.20 -17.96
C GLN A 249 34.30 -32.31 -17.42
N PRO A 250 34.88 -32.62 -16.26
CA PRO A 250 36.17 -32.05 -15.91
C PRO A 250 37.23 -32.63 -16.85
N GLU A 251 37.74 -31.78 -17.74
CA GLU A 251 39.02 -31.96 -18.41
C GLU A 251 40.08 -32.37 -17.36
N GLY A 252 40.60 -33.59 -17.47
CA GLY A 252 41.61 -34.04 -16.52
C GLY A 252 42.06 -35.48 -16.57
N HIS A 253 42.15 -36.16 -17.72
CA HIS A 253 42.80 -37.47 -17.80
C HIS A 253 43.92 -37.54 -18.85
N SER A 254 45.12 -37.28 -18.37
CA SER A 254 46.31 -38.14 -18.47
C SER A 254 46.25 -39.31 -19.47
N LYS A 255 47.01 -39.16 -20.57
CA LYS A 255 47.77 -40.17 -21.33
C LYS A 255 47.27 -41.63 -21.29
N SER A 256 46.94 -42.18 -22.47
CA SER A 256 47.90 -42.92 -23.32
C SER A 256 47.22 -43.58 -24.53
N ILE A 257 47.99 -43.64 -25.63
CA ILE A 257 47.62 -43.96 -27.03
C ILE A 257 47.68 -45.48 -27.25
N PRO A 258 46.89 -46.07 -28.18
CA PRO A 258 47.53 -46.74 -29.32
C PRO A 258 46.97 -46.39 -30.71
N GLN A 259 47.83 -46.61 -31.71
CA GLN A 259 47.90 -46.14 -33.10
C GLN A 259 46.81 -46.61 -34.10
N PRO A 260 46.74 -45.96 -35.29
CA PRO A 260 45.71 -46.20 -36.32
C PRO A 260 46.17 -47.19 -37.42
N PRO A 261 45.25 -47.70 -38.25
CA PRO A 261 45.59 -48.13 -39.61
C PRO A 261 45.10 -47.12 -40.66
N THR A 262 46.08 -46.43 -41.22
CA THR A 262 46.39 -46.27 -42.65
C THR A 262 45.25 -46.26 -43.68
N GLY A 263 45.16 -45.12 -44.38
CA GLY A 263 44.96 -45.09 -45.84
C GLY A 263 43.67 -44.43 -46.30
N VAL A 264 43.77 -43.22 -46.86
CA VAL A 264 43.56 -42.90 -48.29
C VAL A 264 44.21 -41.54 -48.59
N GLN A 265 44.96 -41.48 -49.69
CA GLN A 265 45.71 -40.34 -50.23
C GLN A 265 44.82 -39.26 -50.91
N PRO A 266 45.38 -38.08 -51.26
CA PRO A 266 44.63 -36.82 -51.45
C PRO A 266 44.52 -36.30 -52.91
N SER A 267 43.73 -35.22 -53.06
CA SER A 267 43.80 -34.08 -54.04
C SER A 267 42.85 -34.13 -55.26
N PRO A 268 42.60 -33.03 -56.02
CA PRO A 268 42.77 -31.58 -55.76
C PRO A 268 41.62 -30.62 -56.25
N GLN A 269 41.67 -29.36 -55.79
CA GLN A 269 41.39 -28.08 -56.49
C GLN A 269 40.00 -27.70 -57.06
N ALA A 270 39.47 -26.57 -56.58
CA ALA A 270 39.14 -25.31 -57.31
C ALA A 270 38.44 -24.37 -56.30
N GLY A 271 38.63 -23.06 -56.17
CA GLY A 271 39.34 -22.04 -56.94
C GLY A 271 38.75 -20.69 -56.52
N THR A 272 39.47 -19.96 -55.67
CA THR A 272 39.56 -18.48 -55.55
C THR A 272 38.35 -17.59 -55.85
N GLY A 273 37.82 -16.94 -54.81
CA GLY A 273 37.22 -15.60 -54.87
C GLY A 273 37.96 -14.67 -53.88
N ARG A 274 38.56 -13.58 -54.39
CA ARG A 274 39.29 -12.57 -53.59
C ARG A 274 38.35 -11.93 -52.56
N GLY A 275 38.73 -11.98 -51.28
CA GLY A 275 38.19 -11.08 -50.26
C GLY A 275 38.75 -9.66 -50.44
N ILE A 276 37.89 -8.65 -50.35
CA ILE A 276 38.26 -7.23 -50.38
C ILE A 276 39.00 -6.90 -49.07
N SER A 277 40.17 -6.24 -49.14
CA SER A 277 40.88 -5.82 -47.93
C SER A 277 40.14 -4.67 -47.24
N LEU A 278 40.24 -4.60 -45.92
CA LEU A 278 39.72 -3.48 -45.14
C LEU A 278 40.25 -2.12 -45.62
N ASP A 279 41.46 -2.11 -46.19
CA ASP A 279 42.10 -0.92 -46.74
C ASP A 279 41.47 -0.45 -48.06
N ASP A 280 40.92 -1.38 -48.84
CA ASP A 280 40.17 -1.07 -50.06
C ASP A 280 38.79 -0.47 -49.71
N VAL A 281 38.17 -0.96 -48.63
CA VAL A 281 36.90 -0.43 -48.09
C VAL A 281 37.09 1.00 -47.56
N LYS A 282 38.21 1.29 -46.88
CA LYS A 282 38.54 2.63 -46.37
C LYS A 282 38.80 3.67 -47.45
N LYS A 283 39.23 3.26 -48.65
CA LYS A 283 39.40 4.16 -49.80
C LYS A 283 38.09 4.45 -50.55
N MET A 284 37.11 3.55 -50.45
CA MET A 284 35.81 3.71 -51.10
C MET A 284 34.88 4.68 -50.37
N TYR A 285 35.05 4.85 -49.06
CA TYR A 285 34.30 5.79 -48.24
C TYR A 285 35.30 6.73 -47.57
N ASP A 286 35.38 7.97 -48.04
CA ASP A 286 36.26 9.02 -47.51
C ASP A 286 35.87 9.37 -46.06
N ILE A 287 36.32 8.55 -45.11
CA ILE A 287 36.09 8.70 -43.68
C ILE A 287 37.38 9.26 -43.07
N GLN A 288 37.45 10.58 -42.90
CA GLN A 288 38.42 11.21 -42.00
C GLN A 288 37.97 11.05 -40.55
N THR A 289 38.73 10.31 -39.75
CA THR A 289 38.54 10.19 -38.29
C THR A 289 39.17 11.38 -37.55
N PRO A 290 38.42 12.17 -36.76
CA PRO A 290 38.94 13.39 -36.11
C PRO A 290 39.71 13.21 -34.78
N TRP A 291 40.17 12.01 -34.38
CA TRP A 291 40.65 11.78 -33.01
C TRP A 291 42.16 11.50 -32.84
N GLU A 292 42.99 11.69 -33.87
CA GLU A 292 44.45 11.51 -33.73
C GLU A 292 45.16 12.62 -32.91
N GLU A 293 44.46 13.68 -32.51
CA GLU A 293 45.06 14.80 -31.75
C GLU A 293 44.95 14.65 -30.22
N ALA A 294 44.18 13.67 -29.73
CA ALA A 294 43.96 13.47 -28.28
C ALA A 294 45.04 12.62 -27.58
N ALA A 295 46.05 12.13 -28.30
CA ALA A 295 47.09 11.24 -27.76
C ALA A 295 48.32 11.95 -27.14
N ARG A 296 48.24 13.25 -26.81
CA ARG A 296 49.27 13.94 -26.01
C ARG A 296 48.70 14.42 -24.68
N SER A 297 48.70 13.54 -23.69
CA SER A 297 48.50 13.93 -22.28
C SER A 297 49.79 14.54 -21.69
N PRO A 298 49.71 15.58 -20.84
CA PRO A 298 50.87 16.07 -20.09
C PRO A 298 51.17 15.16 -18.88
N GLN A 299 52.47 14.95 -18.59
CA GLN A 299 52.96 14.15 -17.46
C GLN A 299 52.57 14.73 -16.09
N PRO A 300 52.31 13.90 -15.07
CA PRO A 300 52.00 14.36 -13.72
C PRO A 300 53.25 14.88 -12.98
N ALA A 301 53.11 16.02 -12.31
CA ALA A 301 54.12 16.59 -11.43
C ALA A 301 54.24 15.82 -10.10
N ALA A 302 55.46 15.76 -9.55
CA ALA A 302 55.85 15.07 -8.32
C ALA A 302 55.09 15.55 -7.06
N PRO A 303 54.96 14.71 -6.01
CA PRO A 303 54.18 15.05 -4.82
C PRO A 303 54.90 16.05 -3.89
N VAL A 304 54.14 17.03 -3.40
CA VAL A 304 54.57 18.03 -2.39
C VAL A 304 54.22 17.49 -0.98
N PRO A 305 55.10 17.66 0.05
CA PRO A 305 54.88 17.05 1.36
C PRO A 305 53.76 17.69 2.19
N ALA A 306 53.08 16.86 2.97
CA ALA A 306 51.92 17.18 3.80
C ALA A 306 52.22 18.22 4.90
N ARG A 307 51.39 19.27 4.99
CA ARG A 307 51.43 20.26 6.08
C ARG A 307 50.44 19.89 7.19
N ARG A 308 50.96 19.83 8.42
CA ARG A 308 50.27 19.44 9.66
C ARG A 308 49.04 20.28 10.01
N ARG A 309 48.06 19.59 10.60
CA ARG A 309 46.87 20.05 11.32
C ARG A 309 47.14 21.20 12.30
N THR A 310 46.19 22.13 12.40
CA THR A 310 45.76 22.72 13.68
C THR A 310 44.22 22.83 13.69
N LEU A 311 43.57 22.14 14.64
CA LEU A 311 42.17 22.35 14.99
C LEU A 311 42.12 23.47 16.02
N ASN A 312 41.41 24.57 15.71
CA ASN A 312 41.03 25.56 16.71
C ASN A 312 39.69 25.14 17.34
N ILE A 313 39.76 24.46 18.48
CA ILE A 313 38.62 24.24 19.38
C ILE A 313 38.47 25.50 20.23
N ARG A 314 37.44 26.31 19.96
CA ARG A 314 36.98 27.32 20.93
C ARG A 314 36.05 26.65 21.92
N ARG A 315 36.51 26.59 23.17
CA ARG A 315 35.77 26.22 24.37
C ARG A 315 34.75 27.31 24.73
N LEU A 316 33.50 26.91 24.96
CA LEU A 316 32.50 27.62 25.78
C LEU A 316 31.72 26.50 26.50
N SER A 317 32.24 25.98 27.61
CA SER A 317 32.03 26.42 28.99
C SER A 317 30.58 26.25 29.47
N VAL A 318 30.40 25.13 30.19
CA VAL A 318 29.32 24.77 31.09
C VAL A 318 28.93 25.94 32.01
N ALA A 319 27.65 26.33 31.99
CA ALA A 319 26.95 26.92 33.12
C ALA A 319 25.43 26.75 32.91
N ALA A 320 24.71 26.45 33.99
CA ALA A 320 23.25 26.30 34.10
C ALA A 320 22.63 24.89 33.90
N THR A 321 23.24 23.85 34.48
CA THR A 321 22.49 22.70 35.05
C THR A 321 22.32 22.87 36.56
N VAL A 322 21.55 23.88 37.02
CA VAL A 322 21.04 23.94 38.41
C VAL A 322 19.75 24.78 38.46
N LEU A 323 18.65 24.38 37.80
CA LEU A 323 17.32 24.99 38.07
C LEU A 323 16.10 24.08 37.81
N ILE A 324 16.26 22.76 37.65
CA ILE A 324 15.11 21.82 37.53
C ILE A 324 15.29 20.58 38.44
N ALA A 325 16.05 20.71 39.53
CA ALA A 325 16.19 19.66 40.55
C ALA A 325 15.77 20.12 41.97
N VAL A 326 15.32 21.38 42.13
CA VAL A 326 14.86 21.93 43.41
C VAL A 326 13.32 22.15 43.43
N GLY A 327 12.66 22.17 42.27
CA GLY A 327 11.19 22.35 42.17
C GLY A 327 10.35 21.08 42.38
N VAL A 328 10.94 19.89 42.22
CA VAL A 328 10.21 18.60 42.32
C VAL A 328 10.24 18.03 43.75
N ALA A 329 11.07 18.59 44.65
CA ALA A 329 11.23 18.10 46.02
C ALA A 329 10.41 18.85 47.09
N LEU A 330 9.68 19.92 46.72
CA LEU A 330 8.87 20.72 47.66
C LEU A 330 7.36 20.65 47.45
N PHE A 331 6.87 19.91 46.44
CA PHE A 331 5.43 19.73 46.22
C PHE A 331 4.90 18.33 46.56
N GLN A 332 5.78 17.41 46.97
CA GLN A 332 5.42 16.05 47.40
C GLN A 332 5.31 15.90 48.93
N LEU A 333 5.22 17.02 49.67
CA LEU A 333 5.19 16.98 51.13
C LEU A 333 4.22 18.02 51.74
N GLN A 334 3.02 18.20 51.18
CA GLN A 334 1.99 19.05 51.81
C GLN A 334 0.51 18.64 51.67
N LEU A 335 0.15 17.41 51.26
CA LEU A 335 -1.26 16.97 51.35
C LEU A 335 -1.50 15.61 52.04
N PHE A 336 -0.50 15.07 52.73
CA PHE A 336 -0.69 13.97 53.68
C PHE A 336 -0.35 14.45 55.09
N THR A 337 -1.36 14.93 55.84
CA THR A 337 -1.53 14.70 57.29
C THR A 337 -2.84 15.35 57.79
N GLY A 338 -3.69 14.51 58.41
CA GLY A 338 -4.64 14.84 59.48
C GLY A 338 -5.93 15.58 59.07
N GLU A 339 -7.14 15.26 59.55
CA GLU A 339 -7.53 14.48 60.72
C GLU A 339 -8.98 13.97 60.62
N ARG A 340 -9.26 12.97 61.48
CA ARG A 340 -10.51 12.25 61.73
C ARG A 340 -11.52 13.06 62.58
N ASN A 341 -12.84 12.80 62.40
CA ASN A 341 -13.78 12.25 63.40
C ASN A 341 -15.26 12.65 63.14
N SER A 342 -16.07 11.65 62.72
CA SER A 342 -17.30 11.03 63.30
C SER A 342 -18.39 11.87 64.05
N PRO A 343 -19.53 11.26 64.50
CA PRO A 343 -20.63 10.60 63.75
C PRO A 343 -22.05 10.93 64.33
N THR A 344 -23.15 10.51 63.68
CA THR A 344 -24.43 10.03 64.28
C THR A 344 -25.29 9.49 63.12
N ASP A 345 -25.50 8.18 62.96
CA ASP A 345 -26.45 7.28 63.64
C ASP A 345 -27.95 7.62 63.42
N VAL A 346 -28.74 6.54 63.39
CA VAL A 346 -30.20 6.43 63.58
C VAL A 346 -31.00 5.98 62.33
N THR A 347 -31.07 4.64 62.24
CA THR A 347 -32.25 3.77 62.00
C THR A 347 -32.91 3.62 60.62
N ASN A 348 -32.88 2.38 60.15
CA ASN A 348 -33.96 1.71 59.43
C ASN A 348 -35.18 1.49 60.36
N PRO A 349 -36.41 1.44 59.83
CA PRO A 349 -37.08 0.14 59.85
C PRO A 349 -37.94 -0.17 58.61
N GLY A 350 -37.76 -1.39 58.10
CA GLY A 350 -38.86 -2.34 57.87
C GLY A 350 -39.72 -2.23 56.58
N PRO A 351 -40.28 -3.37 56.12
CA PRO A 351 -40.69 -3.59 54.73
C PRO A 351 -42.22 -3.56 54.54
N VAL A 352 -42.70 -3.26 53.32
CA VAL A 352 -44.12 -3.48 52.95
C VAL A 352 -44.25 -3.95 51.50
N ASP A 353 -44.58 -5.23 51.39
CA ASP A 353 -45.53 -5.94 50.54
C ASP A 353 -45.60 -5.82 48.99
N VAL A 354 -45.54 -7.03 48.46
CA VAL A 354 -45.97 -7.61 47.18
C VAL A 354 -47.39 -7.20 46.77
N GLU A 355 -47.58 -6.88 45.47
CA GLU A 355 -48.83 -7.24 44.80
C GLU A 355 -48.57 -7.67 43.34
N LYS A 356 -48.89 -8.95 43.07
CA LYS A 356 -48.98 -9.57 41.74
C LYS A 356 -50.33 -9.22 41.12
N GLY A 357 -50.37 -8.97 39.81
CA GLY A 357 -51.61 -9.01 39.05
C GLY A 357 -51.37 -9.00 37.54
N GLU A 358 -51.61 -10.14 36.89
CA GLU A 358 -51.78 -10.32 35.45
C GLU A 358 -52.66 -11.57 35.24
N PRO A 359 -53.43 -11.77 34.14
CA PRO A 359 -53.96 -10.89 33.06
C PRO A 359 -55.51 -10.99 32.95
N PRO A 360 -56.16 -10.53 31.86
CA PRO A 360 -56.38 -11.49 30.75
C PRO A 360 -56.10 -10.91 29.34
N ALA A 361 -55.74 -11.83 28.45
CA ALA A 361 -55.44 -11.62 27.03
C ALA A 361 -56.70 -11.41 26.16
N THR A 362 -56.62 -10.57 25.12
CA THR A 362 -56.66 -11.01 23.70
C THR A 362 -56.31 -9.87 22.72
N THR A 363 -55.32 -10.14 21.85
CA THR A 363 -55.13 -9.67 20.45
C THR A 363 -55.45 -8.23 20.05
N ASP A 364 -54.42 -7.45 19.70
CA ASP A 364 -54.10 -7.20 18.29
C ASP A 364 -52.65 -6.70 18.11
N THR A 365 -52.07 -7.18 17.03
CA THR A 365 -50.86 -6.79 16.29
C THR A 365 -50.41 -5.33 16.47
N LEU A 366 -49.12 -5.12 16.77
CA LEU A 366 -48.19 -4.19 16.06
C LEU A 366 -46.82 -4.19 16.76
N ALA A 367 -45.78 -4.55 16.01
CA ALA A 367 -44.39 -4.55 16.43
C ALA A 367 -43.91 -3.14 16.83
N VAL A 368 -43.34 -3.02 18.03
CA VAL A 368 -42.61 -1.84 18.49
C VAL A 368 -41.15 -1.96 18.03
N PRO A 369 -40.56 -0.93 17.37
CA PRO A 369 -39.18 -1.00 16.91
C PRO A 369 -38.19 -0.80 18.06
N GLU A 370 -37.20 -1.68 18.12
CA GLU A 370 -36.08 -1.77 19.07
C GLU A 370 -35.02 -0.64 18.92
N ALA A 371 -35.43 0.53 18.43
CA ALA A 371 -34.53 1.60 17.97
C ALA A 371 -33.96 2.57 19.03
N PRO A 372 -34.57 2.86 20.20
CA PRO A 372 -34.02 3.88 21.09
C PRO A 372 -32.84 3.39 21.95
N ALA A 373 -32.73 2.09 22.24
CA ALA A 373 -31.71 1.56 23.16
C ALA A 373 -30.28 1.57 22.58
N LYS A 374 -30.13 1.25 21.27
CA LYS A 374 -28.82 1.22 20.60
C LYS A 374 -28.19 2.61 20.44
N ALA A 375 -29.02 3.63 20.20
CA ALA A 375 -28.54 5.01 20.06
C ALA A 375 -27.98 5.56 21.38
N VAL A 376 -28.60 5.22 22.52
CA VAL A 376 -28.13 5.63 23.85
C VAL A 376 -26.81 4.94 24.21
N GLN A 377 -26.67 3.65 23.90
CA GLN A 377 -25.41 2.91 24.14
C GLN A 377 -24.25 3.42 23.28
N ALA A 378 -24.51 3.75 22.01
CA ALA A 378 -23.50 4.30 21.11
C ALA A 378 -23.05 5.72 21.53
N GLU A 379 -23.95 6.52 22.10
CA GLU A 379 -23.61 7.84 22.65
C GLU A 379 -22.72 7.71 23.90
N GLU A 380 -23.07 6.79 24.81
CA GLU A 380 -22.35 6.60 26.06
C GLU A 380 -20.92 6.08 25.83
N ALA A 381 -20.73 5.15 24.90
CA ALA A 381 -19.41 4.67 24.52
C ALA A 381 -18.51 5.77 23.91
N LEU A 382 -19.07 6.62 23.05
CA LEU A 382 -18.33 7.73 22.43
C LEU A 382 -17.94 8.79 23.49
N TRP A 383 -18.82 9.03 24.45
CA TRP A 383 -18.55 9.93 25.57
C TRP A 383 -17.46 9.40 26.51
N GLU A 384 -17.49 8.12 26.86
CA GLU A 384 -16.45 7.49 27.68
C GLU A 384 -15.09 7.54 26.98
N GLN A 385 -15.04 7.35 25.67
CA GLN A 385 -13.82 7.49 24.89
C GLN A 385 -13.27 8.92 24.96
N ALA A 386 -14.12 9.94 24.75
CA ALA A 386 -13.71 11.34 24.84
C ALA A 386 -13.17 11.69 26.22
N ARG A 387 -13.84 11.23 27.29
CA ARG A 387 -13.39 11.42 28.68
C ARG A 387 -12.09 10.69 29.01
N ARG A 388 -11.87 9.50 28.44
CA ARG A 388 -10.68 8.69 28.72
C ARG A 388 -9.42 9.30 28.10
N ILE A 389 -9.56 9.89 26.90
CA ILE A 389 -8.44 10.46 26.16
C ILE A 389 -8.21 11.92 26.55
N ASP A 390 -9.28 12.67 26.86
CA ASP A 390 -9.24 14.05 27.36
C ASP A 390 -8.42 14.99 26.46
N GLU A 391 -8.65 14.93 25.14
CA GLU A 391 -8.07 15.84 24.14
C GLU A 391 -9.19 16.54 23.35
N ARG A 392 -8.98 17.82 23.01
CA ARG A 392 -9.90 18.68 22.25
C ARG A 392 -10.61 17.98 21.09
N ARG A 393 -9.87 17.28 20.23
CA ARG A 393 -10.41 16.59 19.04
C ARG A 393 -11.51 15.58 19.34
N TYR A 394 -11.46 14.89 20.49
CA TYR A 394 -12.46 13.87 20.83
C TYR A 394 -13.74 14.47 21.41
N TYR A 395 -13.65 15.62 22.07
CA TYR A 395 -14.84 16.38 22.48
C TYR A 395 -15.54 17.03 21.29
N GLU A 396 -14.77 17.54 20.31
CA GLU A 396 -15.30 18.04 19.03
C GLU A 396 -16.02 16.93 18.26
N GLN A 397 -15.41 15.74 18.15
CA GLN A 397 -16.02 14.57 17.51
C GLN A 397 -17.31 14.12 18.21
N TYR A 398 -17.33 14.13 19.55
CA TYR A 398 -18.54 13.83 20.31
C TYR A 398 -19.66 14.84 20.04
N LEU A 399 -19.34 16.14 20.00
CA LEU A 399 -20.30 17.21 19.73
C LEU A 399 -20.82 17.24 18.29
N GLU A 400 -20.00 16.83 17.33
CA GLU A 400 -20.41 16.67 15.93
C GLU A 400 -21.45 15.56 15.79
N ARG A 401 -21.24 14.44 16.48
CA ARG A 401 -22.13 13.27 16.42
C ARG A 401 -23.38 13.44 17.27
N TYR A 402 -23.26 14.08 18.44
CA TYR A 402 -24.33 14.27 19.41
C TYR A 402 -24.44 15.74 19.87
N PRO A 403 -24.82 16.67 18.97
CA PRO A 403 -24.82 18.11 19.27
C PRO A 403 -25.84 18.53 20.33
N LYS A 404 -26.85 17.68 20.58
CA LYS A 404 -27.86 17.81 21.65
C LYS A 404 -27.87 16.57 22.56
N GLY A 405 -26.76 15.84 22.60
CA GLY A 405 -26.61 14.63 23.41
C GLY A 405 -26.62 14.92 24.91
N LYS A 406 -26.81 13.87 25.71
CA LYS A 406 -26.81 13.89 27.18
C LYS A 406 -25.56 14.56 27.75
N TYR A 407 -24.41 14.45 27.07
CA TYR A 407 -23.13 14.99 27.54
C TYR A 407 -22.62 16.20 26.73
N ALA A 408 -23.46 16.78 25.85
CA ALA A 408 -23.04 17.89 24.97
C ALA A 408 -22.56 19.13 25.74
N GLU A 409 -23.28 19.53 26.79
CA GLU A 409 -22.90 20.68 27.62
C GLU A 409 -21.56 20.43 28.35
N GLU A 410 -21.34 19.20 28.83
CA GLU A 410 -20.10 18.82 29.49
C GLU A 410 -18.92 18.81 28.50
N ALA A 411 -19.11 18.28 27.29
CA ALA A 411 -18.09 18.30 26.24
C ALA A 411 -17.70 19.72 25.84
N ARG A 412 -18.65 20.66 25.75
CA ARG A 412 -18.37 22.08 25.47
C ARG A 412 -17.56 22.72 26.60
N ARG A 413 -17.92 22.45 27.86
CA ARG A 413 -17.16 22.95 29.00
C ARG A 413 -15.71 22.44 29.00
N ARG A 414 -15.50 21.16 28.71
CA ARG A 414 -14.14 20.57 28.59
C ARG A 414 -13.31 21.22 27.48
N LEU A 415 -13.95 21.63 26.39
CA LEU A 415 -13.28 22.35 25.30
C LEU A 415 -12.84 23.76 25.66
N GLU A 416 -13.57 24.42 26.56
CA GLU A 416 -13.24 25.76 27.08
C GLU A 416 -12.13 25.72 28.14
N GLU A 417 -11.98 24.61 28.86
CA GLU A 417 -10.95 24.41 29.89
C GLU A 417 -9.57 23.99 29.33
N GLN A 418 -9.51 23.57 28.06
CA GLN A 418 -8.26 23.27 27.32
C GLN A 418 -7.76 24.46 26.51
#